data_AF-A0ABC8ZD34-F1
#
_entry.id   AF-A0ABC8ZD34-F1
#
_cell.length_a   1.000
_cell.length_b   1.000
_cell.length_c   1.000
_cell.angle_alpha   90.00
_cell.angle_beta   90.00
_cell.angle_gamma   90.00
#
_symmetry.space_group_name_H-M   'P 1'
#
loop_
_entity.id
_entity.type
_entity.pdbx_description
1 polymer ?
#
loop_
_entity_poly.entity_id
_entity_poly.type
_entity_poly.pdbx_seq_one_letter_code
_entity_poly.pdbx_strand_id
1 'polypeptide(L)'
;MSSEPPPASAAAVEELAAGLAPATTEPTPSKNKKQLNKDSRRAERAARRQQQPHMQPAAAPGAEDPFAANYGDVPVEETQSKAVTGRSWAEVSDLAAEAAAAGRAVVVRGFAQEIRSLGKMMAFVVLRQGMSSVQCVLAAGADGAGVSKQMVAYAKGLTKESTVEVEGVVAFPKEPLVSTTQQSRNFPDTQDLCEFTGLDVEMEIMEHYFEVCDLIDGLFVSIFKHLTEKCKYELGIINSQYPFEPLKYLDQTLRLNYEEGIQMLKEAGTEMDPMGDLNTEAERKLGRLVKEKYGTDFFILHRYPSAVRPFYTMPCYDNPAYSNSFDVFLRGEEIISGAQRIHIPGMLAKRAQECGVDASTTMSAYMESFSFGAPLHGGFGAGLERVVMLFCGLGHVRMVSMFPRDSRRISP
;
A
#
# COMPACT_ATOMS: atom_id res chain seq x y z
N MET A 1 -13.08 33.24 34.61
CA MET A 1 -13.44 32.71 35.95
C MET A 1 -13.23 31.22 35.89
N SER A 2 -12.22 30.78 36.62
CA SER A 2 -11.68 29.42 36.63
C SER A 2 -12.59 28.49 37.43
N SER A 3 -12.82 27.28 36.92
CA SER A 3 -13.30 26.15 37.72
C SER A 3 -12.77 24.85 37.11
N GLU A 4 -11.68 24.37 37.69
CA GLU A 4 -11.11 23.04 37.49
C GLU A 4 -12.06 21.94 38.01
N PRO A 5 -12.02 20.73 37.43
CA PRO A 5 -12.72 19.56 37.96
C PRO A 5 -11.94 18.88 39.11
N PRO A 6 -12.63 18.20 40.05
CA PRO A 6 -12.04 17.68 41.28
C PRO A 6 -11.26 16.36 41.12
N PRO A 7 -10.38 16.01 42.10
CA PRO A 7 -9.39 14.94 41.99
C PRO A 7 -9.97 13.54 42.27
N ALA A 8 -9.39 12.54 41.59
CA ALA A 8 -9.67 11.12 41.79
C ALA A 8 -9.05 10.60 43.11
N SER A 9 -9.88 9.94 43.94
CA SER A 9 -9.46 9.32 45.20
C SER A 9 -8.85 7.94 44.98
N ALA A 10 -7.70 7.71 45.60
CA ALA A 10 -7.02 6.43 45.72
C ALA A 10 -7.77 5.49 46.69
N ALA A 11 -8.29 4.37 46.18
CA ALA A 11 -8.61 3.16 46.96
C ALA A 11 -8.96 2.00 46.01
N ALA A 12 -7.97 1.16 45.67
CA ALA A 12 -8.14 -0.24 45.25
C ALA A 12 -6.77 -0.83 44.87
N VAL A 13 -5.92 -1.06 45.88
CA VAL A 13 -4.77 -1.96 45.78
C VAL A 13 -4.80 -2.77 47.08
N GLU A 14 -4.63 -4.09 46.96
CA GLU A 14 -4.66 -5.12 48.02
C GLU A 14 -6.03 -5.70 48.40
N GLU A 15 -6.45 -6.75 47.68
CA GLU A 15 -6.97 -7.95 48.35
C GLU A 15 -6.74 -9.22 47.51
N LEU A 16 -6.47 -10.32 48.22
CA LEU A 16 -6.39 -11.74 47.81
C LEU A 16 -5.01 -12.33 47.48
N ALA A 17 -4.18 -12.36 48.51
CA ALA A 17 -3.24 -13.45 48.77
C ALA A 17 -3.90 -14.57 49.61
N ALA A 18 -3.42 -15.80 49.36
CA ALA A 18 -3.48 -17.00 50.21
C ALA A 18 -4.74 -17.88 50.23
N GLY A 19 -4.56 -19.11 49.75
CA GLY A 19 -5.42 -20.24 50.11
C GLY A 19 -5.28 -21.43 49.17
N LEU A 20 -4.21 -22.24 49.28
CA LEU A 20 -4.17 -23.62 48.80
C LEU A 20 -3.04 -24.39 49.54
N ALA A 21 -3.44 -25.27 50.45
CA ALA A 21 -2.57 -26.25 51.11
C ALA A 21 -2.34 -27.49 50.21
N PRO A 22 -1.22 -28.22 50.35
CA PRO A 22 -0.85 -29.27 49.41
C PRO A 22 -1.42 -30.65 49.81
N ALA A 23 -1.95 -31.36 48.82
CA ALA A 23 -2.24 -32.79 48.92
C ALA A 23 -1.03 -33.61 48.45
N THR A 24 -0.65 -34.59 49.26
CA THR A 24 0.38 -35.60 49.02
C THR A 24 -0.03 -36.60 47.94
N THR A 25 0.83 -36.84 46.95
CA THR A 25 0.89 -38.11 46.20
C THR A 25 2.30 -38.33 45.64
N GLU A 26 2.91 -39.48 45.97
CA GLU A 26 4.16 -39.96 45.39
C GLU A 26 4.00 -40.34 43.91
N PRO A 27 5.05 -40.21 43.08
CA PRO A 27 5.29 -41.26 42.08
C PRO A 27 6.79 -41.54 41.76
N THR A 28 7.18 -42.81 41.89
CA THR A 28 8.05 -43.65 41.02
C THR A 28 9.41 -43.17 40.42
N PRO A 29 10.45 -44.03 40.36
CA PRO A 29 11.86 -43.62 40.28
C PRO A 29 12.50 -43.58 38.86
N SER A 30 11.82 -43.15 37.79
CA SER A 30 12.41 -43.21 36.43
C SER A 30 12.56 -41.88 35.65
N LYS A 31 11.95 -40.77 36.10
CA LYS A 31 12.02 -39.48 35.36
C LYS A 31 13.16 -38.53 35.78
N ASN A 32 13.74 -38.68 36.97
CA ASN A 32 14.77 -37.75 37.46
C ASN A 32 16.16 -37.95 36.84
N LYS A 33 16.51 -39.14 36.35
CA LYS A 33 17.87 -39.43 35.84
C LYS A 33 18.21 -38.75 34.50
N LYS A 34 17.20 -38.49 33.66
CA LYS A 34 17.38 -37.83 32.35
C LYS A 34 17.57 -36.31 32.46
N GLN A 35 16.89 -35.68 33.41
CA GLN A 35 17.02 -34.24 33.66
C GLN A 35 18.35 -33.92 34.34
N LEU A 36 18.73 -34.69 35.37
CA LEU A 36 20.03 -34.58 36.05
C LEU A 36 21.22 -34.78 35.11
N ASN A 37 21.15 -35.70 34.14
CA ASN A 37 22.20 -35.89 33.13
C ASN A 37 22.27 -34.76 32.08
N LYS A 38 21.16 -34.06 31.84
CA LYS A 38 21.12 -32.93 30.91
C LYS A 38 21.71 -31.68 31.57
N ASP A 39 21.41 -31.48 32.85
CA ASP A 39 21.91 -30.35 33.63
C ASP A 39 23.37 -30.53 34.03
N SER A 40 23.82 -31.77 34.34
CA SER A 40 25.24 -32.06 34.57
C SER A 40 26.09 -31.83 33.31
N ARG A 41 25.64 -32.27 32.13
CA ARG A 41 26.32 -31.99 30.85
C ARG A 41 26.35 -30.52 30.49
N ARG A 42 25.35 -29.74 30.91
CA ARG A 42 25.27 -28.29 30.67
C ARG A 42 26.19 -27.52 31.61
N ALA A 43 26.27 -27.95 32.87
CA ALA A 43 27.21 -27.43 33.88
C ALA A 43 28.67 -27.79 33.53
N GLU A 44 28.93 -29.01 33.06
CA GLU A 44 30.25 -29.46 32.63
C GLU A 44 30.73 -28.72 31.36
N ARG A 45 29.82 -28.43 30.41
CA ARG A 45 30.10 -27.56 29.26
C ARG A 45 30.38 -26.10 29.67
N ALA A 46 29.67 -25.58 30.67
CA ALA A 46 29.89 -24.24 31.18
C ALA A 46 31.22 -24.11 31.93
N ALA A 47 31.57 -25.11 32.74
CA ALA A 47 32.85 -25.18 33.45
C ALA A 47 34.04 -25.34 32.48
N ARG A 48 33.91 -26.15 31.42
CA ARG A 48 34.91 -26.24 30.34
C ARG A 48 35.11 -24.93 29.58
N ARG A 49 34.07 -24.07 29.54
CA ARG A 49 34.11 -22.76 28.87
C ARG A 49 34.73 -21.67 29.76
N GLN A 50 34.74 -21.87 31.08
CA GLN A 50 35.37 -20.97 32.06
C GLN A 50 36.84 -21.33 32.36
N GLN A 51 37.27 -22.58 32.11
CA GLN A 51 38.65 -23.03 32.30
C GLN A 51 39.52 -22.97 31.02
N GLN A 52 38.96 -22.57 29.88
CA GLN A 52 39.78 -22.25 28.71
C GLN A 52 40.19 -20.77 28.77
N PRO A 53 41.49 -20.44 28.91
CA PRO A 53 41.93 -19.07 28.66
C PRO A 53 41.50 -18.67 27.25
N HIS A 54 41.12 -17.41 27.08
CA HIS A 54 40.85 -16.77 25.79
C HIS A 54 42.13 -16.80 24.93
N MET A 55 42.48 -17.96 24.39
CA MET A 55 43.34 -18.05 23.24
C MET A 55 42.42 -17.96 22.03
N GLN A 56 42.50 -16.85 21.30
CA GLN A 56 42.16 -16.87 19.88
C GLN A 56 42.86 -18.11 19.29
N PRO A 57 42.16 -18.98 18.55
CA PRO A 57 42.87 -19.89 17.70
C PRO A 57 43.61 -18.99 16.71
N ALA A 58 44.91 -18.82 16.91
CA ALA A 58 45.82 -18.42 15.86
C ALA A 58 45.50 -19.37 14.71
N ALA A 59 44.99 -18.81 13.61
CA ALA A 59 44.82 -19.56 12.39
C ALA A 59 46.18 -20.23 12.12
N ALA A 60 46.19 -21.56 12.09
CA ALA A 60 47.25 -22.27 11.37
C ALA A 60 47.35 -21.57 10.01
N PRO A 61 48.55 -21.26 9.48
CA PRO A 61 48.69 -20.56 8.21
C PRO A 61 47.94 -21.40 7.16
N GLY A 62 46.71 -20.96 6.88
CA GLY A 62 45.79 -21.68 6.03
C GLY A 62 46.31 -21.55 4.62
N ALA A 63 46.27 -22.64 3.86
CA ALA A 63 46.41 -22.56 2.42
C ALA A 63 45.56 -21.38 1.93
N GLU A 64 46.20 -20.41 1.27
CA GLU A 64 45.51 -19.26 0.68
C GLU A 64 44.32 -19.78 -0.13
N ASP A 65 43.13 -19.23 0.13
CA ASP A 65 41.94 -19.64 -0.60
C ASP A 65 42.11 -19.21 -2.07
N PRO A 66 42.19 -20.15 -3.03
CA PRO A 66 42.39 -19.83 -4.44
C PRO A 66 41.26 -18.96 -5.02
N PHE A 67 40.11 -18.87 -4.34
CA PHE A 67 38.96 -18.08 -4.75
C PHE A 67 38.69 -16.87 -3.85
N ALA A 68 39.67 -16.43 -3.06
CA ALA A 68 39.53 -15.28 -2.15
C ALA A 68 39.10 -13.97 -2.85
N ALA A 69 39.42 -13.81 -4.15
CA ALA A 69 39.01 -12.65 -4.94
C ALA A 69 37.54 -12.67 -5.39
N ASN A 70 36.84 -13.81 -5.27
CA ASN A 70 35.47 -13.98 -5.76
C ASN A 70 34.41 -13.52 -4.75
N TYR A 71 34.80 -13.09 -3.55
CA TYR A 71 33.87 -12.66 -2.51
C TYR A 71 34.53 -11.65 -1.57
N GLY A 72 33.71 -10.80 -0.95
CA GLY A 72 34.18 -9.79 0.00
C GLY A 72 33.34 -8.53 -0.07
N ASP A 73 33.55 -7.66 0.91
CA ASP A 73 32.88 -6.37 0.95
C ASP A 73 33.55 -5.41 -0.03
N VAL A 74 32.75 -4.76 -0.86
CA VAL A 74 33.23 -3.68 -1.73
C VAL A 74 33.32 -2.40 -0.89
N PRO A 75 34.47 -1.71 -0.86
CA PRO A 75 34.60 -0.45 -0.14
C PRO A 75 33.57 0.58 -0.62
N VAL A 76 33.04 1.38 0.30
CA VAL A 76 31.98 2.36 -0.02
C VAL A 76 32.42 3.33 -1.11
N GLU A 77 33.70 3.70 -1.13
CA GLU A 77 34.29 4.57 -2.13
C GLU A 77 34.24 3.98 -3.54
N GLU A 78 34.22 2.65 -3.67
CA GLU A 78 34.11 1.93 -4.94
C GLU A 78 32.64 1.69 -5.34
N THR A 79 31.71 1.72 -4.39
CA THR A 79 30.26 1.63 -4.68
C THR A 79 29.67 2.93 -5.24
N GLN A 80 30.33 4.07 -5.01
CA GLN A 80 29.90 5.34 -5.57
C GLN A 80 30.13 5.38 -7.07
N SER A 81 29.11 5.77 -7.84
CA SER A 81 29.17 5.84 -9.31
C SER A 81 30.18 6.91 -9.75
N LYS A 82 31.43 6.49 -9.96
CA LYS A 82 32.54 7.37 -10.40
C LYS A 82 32.71 7.40 -11.92
N ALA A 83 32.33 6.33 -12.61
CA ALA A 83 32.42 6.21 -14.06
C ALA A 83 31.41 5.17 -14.59
N VAL A 84 31.02 5.30 -15.86
CA VAL A 84 30.28 4.26 -16.57
C VAL A 84 31.24 3.10 -16.86
N THR A 85 31.05 1.99 -16.16
CA THR A 85 31.99 0.85 -16.19
C THR A 85 31.80 -0.08 -17.39
N GLY A 86 30.74 0.10 -18.19
CA GLY A 86 30.38 -0.78 -19.31
C GLY A 86 29.95 -2.19 -18.90
N ARG A 87 29.84 -2.47 -17.59
CA ARG A 87 29.35 -3.75 -17.08
C ARG A 87 27.86 -3.90 -17.40
N SER A 88 27.50 -5.06 -17.95
CA SER A 88 26.12 -5.43 -18.24
C SER A 88 25.56 -6.25 -17.08
N TRP A 89 24.39 -5.84 -16.60
CA TRP A 89 23.66 -6.47 -15.50
C TRP A 89 22.41 -7.14 -16.08
N ALA A 90 22.07 -8.31 -15.56
CA ALA A 90 20.78 -8.93 -15.82
C ALA A 90 19.78 -8.52 -14.74
N GLU A 91 18.57 -8.13 -15.15
CA GLU A 91 17.45 -7.90 -14.25
C GLU A 91 16.88 -9.24 -13.77
N VAL A 92 16.60 -9.36 -12.47
CA VAL A 92 16.07 -10.59 -11.88
C VAL A 92 14.72 -10.96 -12.49
N SER A 93 13.90 -9.99 -12.90
CA SER A 93 12.64 -10.23 -13.62
C SER A 93 12.84 -10.94 -14.96
N ASP A 94 13.99 -10.72 -15.61
CA ASP A 94 14.22 -11.12 -16.99
C ASP A 94 14.92 -12.48 -17.09
N LEU A 95 15.46 -12.98 -15.97
CA LEU A 95 16.11 -14.30 -15.88
C LEU A 95 15.20 -15.46 -16.33
N ALA A 96 13.88 -15.31 -16.18
CA ALA A 96 12.91 -16.30 -16.65
C ALA A 96 12.64 -16.22 -18.16
N ALA A 97 12.71 -15.01 -18.75
CA ALA A 97 12.53 -14.79 -20.20
C ALA A 97 13.81 -15.10 -20.99
N GLU A 98 14.98 -15.00 -20.35
CA GLU A 98 16.27 -15.52 -20.84
C GLU A 98 16.36 -17.06 -20.82
N ALA A 99 15.23 -17.78 -20.72
CA ALA A 99 15.11 -19.23 -20.88
C ALA A 99 15.73 -19.80 -22.19
N ALA A 100 16.11 -18.94 -23.13
CA ALA A 100 16.91 -19.31 -24.30
C ALA A 100 18.39 -19.65 -23.98
N ALA A 101 18.90 -19.42 -22.77
CA ALA A 101 20.31 -19.66 -22.45
C ALA A 101 20.55 -20.23 -21.03
N ALA A 102 19.96 -21.39 -20.72
CA ALA A 102 20.54 -22.23 -19.65
C ALA A 102 22.05 -22.41 -19.93
N GLY A 103 22.91 -22.05 -18.97
CA GLY A 103 24.37 -22.07 -19.15
C GLY A 103 25.04 -20.71 -19.42
N ARG A 104 24.30 -19.60 -19.52
CA ARG A 104 24.87 -18.25 -19.60
C ARG A 104 25.32 -17.76 -18.20
N ALA A 105 26.55 -17.23 -18.13
CA ALA A 105 27.01 -16.48 -16.98
C ALA A 105 26.34 -15.10 -17.00
N VAL A 106 25.70 -14.74 -15.89
CA VAL A 106 25.02 -13.46 -15.68
C VAL A 106 25.51 -12.84 -14.39
N VAL A 107 25.51 -11.51 -14.36
CA VAL A 107 25.73 -10.75 -13.13
C VAL A 107 24.41 -10.11 -12.73
N VAL A 108 23.96 -10.40 -11.52
CA VAL A 108 22.73 -9.86 -10.94
C VAL A 108 23.04 -9.08 -9.67
N ARG A 109 22.25 -8.05 -9.40
CA ARG A 109 22.36 -7.24 -8.19
C ARG A 109 21.02 -7.23 -7.47
N GLY A 110 21.04 -7.42 -6.15
CA GLY A 110 19.82 -7.41 -5.35
C GLY A 110 20.08 -7.40 -3.86
N PHE A 111 19.00 -7.42 -3.09
CA PHE A 111 19.02 -7.49 -1.64
C PHE A 111 18.99 -8.95 -1.19
N ALA A 112 19.86 -9.34 -0.26
CA ALA A 112 19.83 -10.64 0.37
C ALA A 112 18.61 -10.75 1.31
N GLN A 113 17.48 -11.25 0.78
CA GLN A 113 16.21 -11.33 1.51
C GLN A 113 16.21 -12.49 2.52
N GLU A 114 16.64 -13.68 2.08
CA GLU A 114 16.73 -14.87 2.92
C GLU A 114 18.05 -15.60 2.68
N ILE A 115 18.66 -16.10 3.75
CA ILE A 115 19.92 -16.83 3.71
C ILE A 115 19.70 -18.15 4.45
N ARG A 116 19.84 -19.27 3.73
CA ARG A 116 19.72 -20.62 4.30
C ARG A 116 21.03 -21.36 4.16
N SER A 117 21.47 -22.02 5.22
CA SER A 117 22.70 -22.81 5.20
C SER A 117 22.40 -24.31 5.15
N LEU A 118 23.15 -25.04 4.33
CA LEU A 118 23.10 -26.51 4.28
C LEU A 118 24.50 -27.07 4.51
N GLY A 119 24.82 -27.34 5.77
CA GLY A 119 26.13 -27.86 6.17
C GLY A 119 27.27 -26.85 5.95
N LYS A 120 28.50 -27.35 5.72
CA LYS A 120 29.68 -26.51 5.47
C LYS A 120 29.92 -26.21 3.99
N MET A 121 29.33 -27.00 3.10
CA MET A 121 29.62 -26.95 1.65
C MET A 121 28.57 -26.17 0.86
N MET A 122 27.38 -25.91 1.41
CA MET A 122 26.33 -25.22 0.69
C MET A 122 25.70 -24.06 1.46
N ALA A 123 25.28 -23.05 0.70
CA ALA A 123 24.41 -21.97 1.13
C ALA A 123 23.43 -21.60 0.01
N PHE A 124 22.23 -21.19 0.40
CA PHE A 124 21.22 -20.61 -0.48
C PHE A 124 21.02 -19.16 -0.06
N VAL A 125 21.07 -18.25 -1.03
CA VAL A 125 20.77 -16.83 -0.82
C VAL A 125 19.63 -16.47 -1.76
N VAL A 126 18.51 -16.03 -1.23
CA VAL A 126 17.41 -15.49 -2.03
C VAL A 126 17.69 -14.01 -2.23
N LEU A 127 17.94 -13.62 -3.48
CA LEU A 127 18.09 -12.22 -3.88
C LEU A 127 16.75 -11.66 -4.31
N ARG A 128 16.44 -10.46 -3.81
CA ARG A 128 15.28 -9.67 -4.21
C ARG A 128 15.72 -8.45 -4.99
N GLN A 129 15.12 -8.23 -6.15
CA GLN A 129 15.25 -6.98 -6.91
C GLN A 129 13.84 -6.51 -7.26
N GLY A 130 13.44 -5.37 -6.69
CA GLY A 130 12.06 -4.89 -6.80
C GLY A 130 11.06 -5.94 -6.28
N MET A 131 10.17 -6.37 -7.18
CA MET A 131 9.11 -7.35 -6.93
C MET A 131 9.52 -8.80 -7.27
N SER A 132 10.71 -9.00 -7.84
CA SER A 132 11.19 -10.30 -8.31
C SER A 132 12.22 -10.88 -7.34
N SER A 133 12.29 -12.21 -7.28
CA SER A 133 13.31 -12.89 -6.48
C SER A 133 13.92 -14.08 -7.23
N VAL A 134 15.19 -14.36 -6.93
CA VAL A 134 15.92 -15.52 -7.47
C VAL A 134 16.70 -16.20 -6.35
N GLN A 135 16.77 -17.52 -6.38
CA GLN A 135 17.58 -18.30 -5.44
C GLN A 135 18.98 -18.55 -6.00
N CYS A 136 19.98 -17.93 -5.39
CA CYS A 136 21.39 -18.22 -5.64
C CYS A 136 21.84 -19.42 -4.81
N VAL A 137 22.54 -20.36 -5.45
CA VAL A 137 23.06 -21.58 -4.83
C VAL A 137 24.58 -21.52 -4.83
N LEU A 138 25.20 -21.47 -3.65
CA LEU A 138 26.64 -21.56 -3.48
C LEU A 138 26.99 -22.97 -3.03
N ALA A 139 27.74 -23.72 -3.83
CA ALA A 139 28.17 -25.09 -3.54
C ALA A 139 29.69 -25.23 -3.68
N ALA A 140 30.39 -25.39 -2.55
CA ALA A 140 31.83 -25.58 -2.53
C ALA A 140 32.23 -26.98 -3.03
N GLY A 141 33.22 -27.03 -3.91
CA GLY A 141 33.77 -28.28 -4.45
C GLY A 141 33.01 -28.86 -5.64
N ALA A 142 32.08 -28.10 -6.25
CA ALA A 142 31.64 -28.39 -7.60
C ALA A 142 32.77 -28.02 -8.58
N ASP A 143 33.30 -29.00 -9.31
CA ASP A 143 34.43 -28.80 -10.23
C ASP A 143 34.17 -27.65 -11.19
N GLY A 144 35.06 -26.65 -11.21
CA GLY A 144 34.99 -25.49 -12.11
C GLY A 144 34.08 -24.32 -11.68
N ALA A 145 33.40 -24.40 -10.53
CA ALA A 145 32.43 -23.36 -10.11
C ALA A 145 33.02 -22.14 -9.38
N GLY A 146 34.31 -22.15 -9.02
CA GLY A 146 34.97 -21.00 -8.37
C GLY A 146 34.49 -20.68 -6.94
N VAL A 147 33.81 -21.61 -6.26
CA VAL A 147 33.26 -21.42 -4.90
C VAL A 147 34.06 -22.22 -3.87
N SER A 148 34.65 -21.53 -2.90
CA SER A 148 35.37 -22.14 -1.77
C SER A 148 34.47 -22.37 -0.53
N LYS A 149 34.96 -23.13 0.45
CA LYS A 149 34.28 -23.28 1.75
C LYS A 149 34.20 -21.96 2.50
N GLN A 150 35.21 -21.10 2.30
CA GLN A 150 35.33 -19.78 2.90
C GLN A 150 34.32 -18.81 2.27
N MET A 151 34.13 -18.83 0.95
CA MET A 151 33.06 -18.09 0.27
C MET A 151 31.68 -18.50 0.77
N VAL A 152 31.44 -19.80 0.93
CA VAL A 152 30.19 -20.32 1.52
C VAL A 152 30.03 -19.86 2.98
N ALA A 153 31.11 -19.73 3.75
CA ALA A 153 31.07 -19.19 5.10
C ALA A 153 30.80 -17.67 5.11
N TYR A 154 31.38 -16.92 4.17
CA TYR A 154 31.13 -15.49 3.98
C TYR A 154 29.67 -15.22 3.62
N ALA A 155 29.12 -15.95 2.64
CA ALA A 155 27.71 -15.82 2.25
C ALA A 155 26.73 -16.13 3.39
N LYS A 156 27.09 -17.01 4.34
CA LYS A 156 26.31 -17.27 5.56
C LYS A 156 26.39 -16.14 6.58
N GLY A 157 27.45 -15.33 6.53
CA GLY A 157 27.67 -14.19 7.42
C GLY A 157 26.98 -12.92 6.95
N LEU A 158 26.45 -12.88 5.73
CA LEU A 158 25.68 -11.75 5.21
C LEU A 158 24.48 -11.44 6.11
N THR A 159 24.16 -10.17 6.26
CA THR A 159 22.95 -9.72 6.97
C THR A 159 21.79 -9.59 5.99
N LYS A 160 20.56 -9.78 6.48
CA LYS A 160 19.36 -9.56 5.67
C LYS A 160 19.31 -8.12 5.16
N GLU A 161 18.87 -7.94 3.92
CA GLU A 161 18.86 -6.67 3.18
C GLU A 161 20.26 -6.10 2.85
N SER A 162 21.33 -6.89 2.99
CA SER A 162 22.62 -6.53 2.36
C SER A 162 22.45 -6.45 0.85
N THR A 163 22.97 -5.38 0.24
CA THR A 163 23.05 -5.29 -1.23
C THR A 163 24.22 -6.13 -1.69
N VAL A 164 23.96 -7.10 -2.56
CA VAL A 164 25.00 -8.01 -3.06
C VAL A 164 24.98 -8.07 -4.58
N GLU A 165 26.15 -8.30 -5.12
CA GLU A 165 26.41 -8.54 -6.53
C GLU A 165 26.81 -10.00 -6.68
N VAL A 166 26.15 -10.72 -7.56
CA VAL A 166 26.37 -12.15 -7.76
C VAL A 166 26.58 -12.43 -9.25
N GLU A 167 27.75 -12.94 -9.57
CA GLU A 167 28.04 -13.57 -10.86
C GLU A 167 27.78 -15.07 -10.77
N GLY A 168 27.01 -15.62 -11.70
CA GLY A 168 26.67 -17.03 -11.69
C GLY A 168 26.02 -17.49 -12.98
N VAL A 169 25.83 -18.81 -13.09
CA VAL A 169 25.19 -19.43 -14.24
C VAL A 169 23.72 -19.69 -13.97
N VAL A 170 22.84 -19.29 -14.89
CA VAL A 170 21.40 -19.55 -14.77
C VAL A 170 21.11 -21.03 -14.99
N ALA A 171 20.44 -21.65 -14.02
CA ALA A 171 20.02 -23.04 -14.07
C ALA A 171 18.55 -23.18 -13.64
N PHE A 172 17.79 -23.98 -14.39
CA PHE A 172 16.40 -24.28 -14.05
C PHE A 172 16.31 -25.43 -13.04
N PRO A 173 15.53 -25.28 -11.95
CA PRO A 173 15.26 -26.39 -11.05
C PRO A 173 14.44 -27.47 -11.78
N LYS A 174 14.71 -28.74 -11.47
CA LYS A 174 13.97 -29.88 -12.04
C LYS A 174 12.56 -30.05 -11.44
N GLU A 175 12.27 -29.38 -10.33
CA GLU A 175 10.97 -29.40 -9.64
C GLU A 175 10.56 -27.98 -9.17
N PRO A 176 9.26 -27.60 -9.25
CA PRO A 176 8.80 -26.28 -8.82
C PRO A 176 8.84 -26.11 -7.29
N LEU A 177 9.16 -24.90 -6.81
CA LEU A 177 9.19 -24.56 -5.38
C LEU A 177 7.82 -24.04 -4.90
N VAL A 178 7.39 -24.47 -3.71
CA VAL A 178 6.06 -24.17 -3.14
C VAL A 178 6.16 -23.35 -1.84
N SER A 179 5.48 -22.19 -1.87
CA SER A 179 4.89 -21.40 -0.78
C SER A 179 5.71 -20.35 0.00
N THR A 180 5.00 -19.25 0.31
CA THR A 180 5.25 -18.32 1.42
C THR A 180 3.89 -17.93 2.02
N THR A 181 3.81 -17.80 3.35
CA THR A 181 2.59 -17.39 4.10
C THR A 181 2.76 -15.98 4.65
N GLN A 182 1.70 -15.17 4.65
CA GLN A 182 1.70 -13.78 5.11
C GLN A 182 0.71 -13.56 6.25
N GLN A 183 1.05 -12.66 7.19
CA GLN A 183 0.18 -12.23 8.30
C GLN A 183 -0.32 -10.81 8.06
N SER A 184 -1.63 -10.60 8.20
CA SER A 184 -2.28 -9.29 8.17
C SER A 184 -2.23 -8.60 9.54
N ARG A 185 -2.13 -7.27 9.53
CA ARG A 185 -2.23 -6.44 10.73
C ARG A 185 -3.19 -5.28 10.45
N ASN A 186 -4.11 -5.00 11.36
CA ASN A 186 -5.08 -3.90 11.25
C ASN A 186 -4.50 -2.59 11.80
N PHE A 187 -4.82 -1.48 11.14
CA PHE A 187 -4.51 -0.11 11.59
C PHE A 187 -5.79 0.61 12.04
N PRO A 188 -5.74 1.50 13.04
CA PRO A 188 -6.91 2.26 13.50
C PRO A 188 -7.37 3.32 12.51
N ASP A 189 -8.67 3.60 12.54
CA ASP A 189 -9.46 4.38 11.57
C ASP A 189 -9.15 5.89 11.59
N THR A 190 -8.27 6.36 10.69
CA THR A 190 -8.34 7.76 10.20
C THR A 190 -8.20 7.72 8.69
N GLN A 191 -9.32 7.92 7.97
CA GLN A 191 -9.37 7.78 6.51
C GLN A 191 -8.76 8.98 5.75
N ASP A 192 -8.46 10.07 6.45
CA ASP A 192 -8.02 11.32 5.82
C ASP A 192 -6.52 11.58 5.99
N LEU A 193 -5.89 12.05 4.90
CA LEU A 193 -4.55 12.62 4.91
C LEU A 193 -4.65 14.14 5.03
N CYS A 194 -3.67 14.77 5.68
CA CYS A 194 -3.56 16.23 5.68
C CYS A 194 -2.93 16.77 4.39
N GLU A 195 -2.26 15.91 3.62
CA GLU A 195 -1.64 16.20 2.34
C GLU A 195 -1.88 14.99 1.42
N PHE A 196 -2.38 15.24 0.21
CA PHE A 196 -2.67 14.21 -0.79
C PHE A 196 -2.47 14.80 -2.19
N THR A 197 -2.49 13.94 -3.20
CA THR A 197 -2.31 14.36 -4.61
C THR A 197 -3.66 14.51 -5.29
N GLY A 198 -4.03 15.76 -5.61
CA GLY A 198 -5.21 16.07 -6.41
C GLY A 198 -4.95 15.90 -7.92
N LEU A 199 -5.92 15.33 -8.62
CA LEU A 199 -6.01 15.24 -10.07
C LEU A 199 -7.19 16.10 -10.52
N ASP A 200 -6.90 17.34 -10.91
CA ASP A 200 -7.92 18.34 -11.24
C ASP A 200 -8.05 18.56 -12.74
N VAL A 201 -9.29 18.67 -13.21
CA VAL A 201 -9.64 18.97 -14.59
C VAL A 201 -10.69 20.08 -14.60
N GLU A 202 -10.47 21.09 -15.44
CA GLU A 202 -11.48 22.09 -15.78
C GLU A 202 -11.51 22.23 -17.31
N MET A 203 -12.70 22.31 -17.89
CA MET A 203 -12.88 22.35 -19.35
C MET A 203 -14.03 23.28 -19.74
N GLU A 204 -13.93 23.83 -20.95
CA GLU A 204 -15.05 24.50 -21.61
C GLU A 204 -16.15 23.47 -21.95
N ILE A 205 -17.41 23.90 -21.84
CA ILE A 205 -18.61 23.13 -22.12
C ILE A 205 -19.34 23.80 -23.28
N MET A 206 -19.70 23.02 -24.30
CA MET A 206 -20.32 23.56 -25.51
C MET A 206 -21.85 23.65 -25.38
N GLU A 207 -22.49 22.62 -24.84
CA GLU A 207 -23.94 22.49 -24.77
C GLU A 207 -24.42 22.13 -23.36
N HIS A 208 -23.80 21.14 -22.71
CA HIS A 208 -24.29 20.63 -21.43
C HIS A 208 -23.17 20.05 -20.55
N TYR A 209 -23.29 20.20 -19.23
CA TYR A 209 -22.28 19.72 -18.27
C TYR A 209 -22.05 18.20 -18.28
N PHE A 210 -22.91 17.45 -18.98
CA PHE A 210 -22.68 16.03 -19.24
C PHE A 210 -21.46 15.77 -20.12
N GLU A 211 -20.97 16.75 -20.87
CA GLU A 211 -19.67 16.66 -21.53
C GLU A 211 -18.53 16.41 -20.53
N VAL A 212 -18.61 16.99 -19.32
CA VAL A 212 -17.66 16.72 -18.23
C VAL A 212 -17.84 15.29 -17.70
N CYS A 213 -19.09 14.83 -17.57
CA CYS A 213 -19.38 13.45 -17.18
C CYS A 213 -18.93 12.43 -18.25
N ASP A 214 -19.00 12.79 -19.53
CA ASP A 214 -18.53 11.97 -20.66
C ASP A 214 -17.00 11.88 -20.64
N LEU A 215 -16.31 12.98 -20.30
CA LEU A 215 -14.87 12.96 -20.07
C LEU A 215 -14.49 12.04 -18.91
N ILE A 216 -15.21 12.09 -17.79
CA ILE A 216 -14.99 11.22 -16.63
C ILE A 216 -15.17 9.75 -17.01
N ASP A 217 -16.27 9.43 -17.72
CA ASP A 217 -16.56 8.08 -18.21
C ASP A 217 -15.39 7.56 -19.06
N GLY A 218 -15.01 8.30 -20.10
CA GLY A 218 -13.90 7.91 -20.97
C GLY A 218 -12.55 7.80 -20.25
N LEU A 219 -12.24 8.74 -19.36
CA LEU A 219 -10.98 8.77 -18.61
C LEU A 219 -10.86 7.60 -17.65
N PHE A 220 -11.84 7.41 -16.75
CA PHE A 220 -11.75 6.39 -15.71
C PHE A 220 -11.92 4.98 -16.26
N VAL A 221 -12.84 4.77 -17.22
CA VAL A 221 -12.96 3.46 -17.87
C VAL A 221 -11.67 3.08 -18.60
N SER A 222 -10.99 4.05 -19.25
CA SER A 222 -9.69 3.83 -19.87
C SER A 222 -8.60 3.49 -18.84
N ILE A 223 -8.55 4.22 -17.71
CA ILE A 223 -7.62 3.92 -16.60
C ILE A 223 -7.87 2.50 -16.08
N PHE A 224 -9.12 2.12 -15.79
CA PHE A 224 -9.45 0.80 -15.27
C PHE A 224 -9.11 -0.32 -16.27
N LYS A 225 -9.38 -0.12 -17.56
CA LYS A 225 -8.96 -1.05 -18.63
C LYS A 225 -7.44 -1.19 -18.68
N HIS A 226 -6.70 -0.08 -18.63
CA HIS A 226 -5.25 -0.12 -18.63
C HIS A 226 -4.70 -0.89 -17.41
N LEU A 227 -5.18 -0.59 -16.20
CA LEU A 227 -4.74 -1.26 -14.98
C LEU A 227 -5.03 -2.77 -15.02
N THR A 228 -6.23 -3.16 -15.44
CA THR A 228 -6.64 -4.57 -15.50
C THR A 228 -5.95 -5.35 -16.62
N GLU A 229 -5.54 -4.71 -17.71
CA GLU A 229 -4.88 -5.36 -18.83
C GLU A 229 -3.35 -5.38 -18.71
N LYS A 230 -2.75 -4.28 -18.26
CA LYS A 230 -1.29 -4.06 -18.29
C LYS A 230 -0.62 -4.22 -16.93
N CYS A 231 -1.34 -4.01 -15.83
CA CYS A 231 -0.78 -4.07 -14.48
C CYS A 231 -1.18 -5.34 -13.71
N LYS A 232 -1.46 -6.45 -14.43
CA LYS A 232 -1.91 -7.72 -13.83
C LYS A 232 -0.92 -8.29 -12.83
N TYR A 233 0.37 -8.09 -13.08
CA TYR A 233 1.43 -8.58 -12.20
C TYR A 233 1.41 -7.85 -10.86
N GLU A 234 1.37 -6.51 -10.89
CA GLU A 234 1.29 -5.66 -9.71
C GLU A 234 0.01 -5.92 -8.92
N LEU A 235 -1.14 -5.97 -9.61
CA LEU A 235 -2.43 -6.27 -8.99
C LEU A 235 -2.46 -7.67 -8.38
N GLY A 236 -1.83 -8.66 -9.02
CA GLY A 236 -1.70 -10.01 -8.47
C GLY A 236 -0.92 -10.05 -7.17
N ILE A 237 0.17 -9.26 -7.08
CA ILE A 237 0.97 -9.14 -5.86
C ILE A 237 0.18 -8.47 -4.75
N ILE A 238 -0.50 -7.34 -5.03
CA ILE A 238 -1.35 -6.67 -4.05
C ILE A 238 -2.44 -7.63 -3.55
N ASN A 239 -3.13 -8.31 -4.46
CA ASN A 239 -4.21 -9.24 -4.15
C ASN A 239 -3.74 -10.46 -3.33
N SER A 240 -2.48 -10.88 -3.48
CA SER A 240 -1.91 -11.97 -2.68
C SER A 240 -1.77 -11.61 -1.20
N GLN A 241 -1.52 -10.33 -0.90
CA GLN A 241 -1.37 -9.82 0.46
C GLN A 241 -2.68 -9.29 1.04
N TYR A 242 -3.46 -8.60 0.21
CA TYR A 242 -4.73 -7.97 0.55
C TYR A 242 -5.77 -8.45 -0.46
N PRO A 243 -6.47 -9.57 -0.19
CA PRO A 243 -7.45 -10.09 -1.14
C PRO A 243 -8.57 -9.08 -1.43
N PHE A 244 -8.81 -8.79 -2.70
CA PHE A 244 -9.89 -7.94 -3.19
C PHE A 244 -10.51 -8.52 -4.47
N GLU A 245 -11.80 -8.24 -4.67
CA GLU A 245 -12.48 -8.61 -5.92
C GLU A 245 -12.09 -7.63 -7.03
N PRO A 246 -11.80 -8.09 -8.26
CA PRO A 246 -11.64 -7.20 -9.41
C PRO A 246 -12.82 -6.24 -9.54
N LEU A 247 -12.51 -4.98 -9.85
CA LEU A 247 -13.51 -3.94 -9.99
C LEU A 247 -14.49 -4.27 -11.12
N LYS A 248 -15.80 -4.15 -10.87
CA LYS A 248 -16.82 -4.23 -11.92
C LYS A 248 -17.21 -2.84 -12.38
N TYR A 249 -17.21 -2.60 -13.67
CA TYR A 249 -17.64 -1.35 -14.28
C TYR A 249 -18.29 -1.64 -15.64
N LEU A 250 -19.13 -0.72 -16.09
CA LEU A 250 -19.80 -0.81 -17.39
C LEU A 250 -18.94 -0.14 -18.46
N ASP A 251 -19.13 -0.51 -19.73
CA ASP A 251 -18.47 0.19 -20.84
C ASP A 251 -18.93 1.64 -20.99
N GLN A 252 -20.18 1.91 -20.61
CA GLN A 252 -20.73 3.24 -20.44
C GLN A 252 -21.15 3.40 -18.98
N THR A 253 -20.53 4.34 -18.27
CA THR A 253 -20.75 4.52 -16.83
C THR A 253 -22.21 4.83 -16.52
N LEU A 254 -22.74 4.13 -15.51
CA LEU A 254 -24.10 4.35 -15.01
C LEU A 254 -24.24 5.78 -14.48
N ARG A 255 -25.26 6.50 -14.95
CA ARG A 255 -25.68 7.80 -14.41
C ARG A 255 -27.03 7.65 -13.75
N LEU A 256 -27.11 8.09 -12.49
CA LEU A 256 -28.34 8.16 -11.73
C LEU A 256 -28.59 9.62 -11.36
N ASN A 257 -29.84 10.04 -11.40
CA ASN A 257 -30.18 11.32 -10.81
C ASN A 257 -30.24 11.18 -9.27
N TYR A 258 -30.03 12.29 -8.56
CA TYR A 258 -30.01 12.30 -7.09
C TYR A 258 -31.31 11.71 -6.51
N GLU A 259 -32.45 12.06 -7.09
CA GLU A 259 -33.77 11.60 -6.65
C GLU A 259 -33.94 10.07 -6.75
N GLU A 260 -33.42 9.44 -7.81
CA GLU A 260 -33.38 8.00 -8.01
C GLU A 260 -32.50 7.33 -6.95
N GLY A 261 -31.33 7.91 -6.66
CA GLY A 261 -30.45 7.44 -5.60
C GLY A 261 -31.14 7.47 -4.22
N ILE A 262 -31.80 8.58 -3.90
CA ILE A 262 -32.58 8.74 -2.68
C ILE A 262 -33.76 7.75 -2.64
N GLN A 263 -34.44 7.54 -3.76
CA GLN A 263 -35.55 6.60 -3.84
C GLN A 263 -35.08 5.15 -3.59
N MET A 264 -33.95 4.75 -4.15
CA MET A 264 -33.32 3.45 -3.88
C MET A 264 -32.98 3.28 -2.40
N LEU A 265 -32.48 4.32 -1.75
CA LEU A 265 -32.13 4.29 -0.32
C LEU A 265 -33.38 4.20 0.57
N LYS A 266 -34.46 4.92 0.22
CA LYS A 266 -35.75 4.85 0.91
C LYS A 266 -36.39 3.46 0.80
N GLU A 267 -36.38 2.86 -0.39
CA GLU A 267 -36.88 1.50 -0.62
C GLU A 267 -36.10 0.46 0.18
N ALA A 268 -34.81 0.69 0.39
CA ALA A 268 -33.97 -0.13 1.24
C ALA A 268 -34.10 0.19 2.75
N GLY A 269 -35.02 1.07 3.15
CA GLY A 269 -35.31 1.41 4.54
C GLY A 269 -34.29 2.34 5.20
N THR A 270 -33.58 3.18 4.45
CA THR A 270 -32.77 4.26 5.03
C THR A 270 -33.58 5.55 5.12
N GLU A 271 -33.70 6.10 6.32
CA GLU A 271 -34.22 7.45 6.53
C GLU A 271 -33.13 8.48 6.26
N MET A 272 -33.40 9.41 5.36
CA MET A 272 -32.53 10.56 5.10
C MET A 272 -33.35 11.73 4.56
N ASP A 273 -32.82 12.94 4.72
CA ASP A 273 -33.39 14.14 4.12
C ASP A 273 -33.27 14.06 2.58
N PRO A 274 -34.37 14.07 1.82
CA PRO A 274 -34.34 14.01 0.36
C PRO A 274 -33.64 15.20 -0.31
N MET A 275 -33.44 16.31 0.42
CA MET A 275 -32.73 17.51 -0.03
C MET A 275 -31.42 17.74 0.73
N GLY A 276 -31.05 16.82 1.64
CA GLY A 276 -29.80 16.85 2.37
C GLY A 276 -28.64 16.26 1.56
N ASP A 277 -27.48 16.15 2.19
CA ASP A 277 -26.30 15.51 1.62
C ASP A 277 -26.23 14.02 2.00
N LEU A 278 -25.48 13.23 1.23
CA LEU A 278 -25.26 11.82 1.51
C LEU A 278 -24.16 11.68 2.56
N ASN A 279 -24.46 11.02 3.68
CA ASN A 279 -23.42 10.63 4.63
C ASN A 279 -22.72 9.33 4.18
N THR A 280 -21.55 9.03 4.74
CA THR A 280 -20.74 7.86 4.36
C THR A 280 -21.49 6.52 4.45
N GLU A 281 -22.41 6.36 5.40
CA GLU A 281 -23.21 5.12 5.50
C GLU A 281 -24.22 5.01 4.36
N ALA A 282 -24.86 6.12 4.00
CA ALA A 282 -25.79 6.21 2.88
C ALA A 282 -25.07 5.97 1.54
N GLU A 283 -23.89 6.56 1.33
CA GLU A 283 -23.05 6.33 0.15
C GLU A 283 -22.72 4.84 -0.03
N ARG A 284 -22.19 4.21 1.03
CA ARG A 284 -21.82 2.79 1.02
C ARG A 284 -23.04 1.90 0.76
N LYS A 285 -24.19 2.25 1.34
CA LYS A 285 -25.43 1.50 1.10
C LYS A 285 -25.92 1.69 -0.34
N LEU A 286 -25.89 2.91 -0.87
CA LEU A 286 -26.24 3.20 -2.26
C LEU A 286 -25.34 2.42 -3.21
N GLY A 287 -24.03 2.42 -2.98
CA GLY A 287 -23.07 1.64 -3.78
C GLY A 287 -23.38 0.14 -3.79
N ARG A 288 -23.79 -0.44 -2.65
CA ARG A 288 -24.24 -1.85 -2.60
C ARG A 288 -25.50 -2.07 -3.43
N LEU A 289 -26.50 -1.20 -3.31
CA LEU A 289 -27.75 -1.30 -4.08
C LEU A 289 -27.49 -1.16 -5.58
N VAL A 290 -26.61 -0.25 -5.98
CA VAL A 290 -26.18 -0.06 -7.36
C VAL A 290 -25.47 -1.31 -7.88
N LYS A 291 -24.57 -1.88 -7.10
CA LYS A 291 -23.87 -3.13 -7.46
C LYS A 291 -24.84 -4.30 -7.62
N GLU A 292 -25.80 -4.45 -6.71
CA GLU A 292 -26.81 -5.51 -6.76
C GLU A 292 -27.75 -5.37 -7.96
N LYS A 293 -28.19 -4.15 -8.26
CA LYS A 293 -29.17 -3.87 -9.33
C LYS A 293 -28.55 -3.79 -10.72
N TYR A 294 -27.40 -3.15 -10.84
CA TYR A 294 -26.77 -2.82 -12.14
C TYR A 294 -25.43 -3.53 -12.36
N GLY A 295 -24.89 -4.24 -11.38
CA GLY A 295 -23.67 -5.02 -11.53
C GLY A 295 -22.38 -4.19 -11.61
N THR A 296 -22.39 -2.93 -11.18
CA THR A 296 -21.24 -2.00 -11.26
C THR A 296 -20.80 -1.50 -9.89
N ASP A 297 -19.49 -1.36 -9.70
CA ASP A 297 -18.86 -0.69 -8.57
C ASP A 297 -18.56 0.80 -8.89
N PHE A 298 -18.77 1.25 -10.13
CA PHE A 298 -18.49 2.61 -10.61
C PHE A 298 -19.74 3.26 -11.21
N PHE A 299 -20.14 4.42 -10.68
CA PHE A 299 -21.31 5.17 -11.15
C PHE A 299 -21.21 6.66 -10.84
N ILE A 300 -22.00 7.47 -11.53
CA ILE A 300 -22.13 8.92 -11.34
C ILE A 300 -23.52 9.20 -10.79
N LEU A 301 -23.59 9.92 -9.68
CA LEU A 301 -24.84 10.50 -9.17
C LEU A 301 -24.84 11.98 -9.52
N HIS A 302 -25.84 12.46 -10.27
CA HIS A 302 -25.90 13.83 -10.72
C HIS A 302 -27.15 14.55 -10.23
N ARG A 303 -27.20 15.87 -10.41
CA ARG A 303 -28.35 16.72 -10.06
C ARG A 303 -28.55 16.84 -8.54
N TYR A 304 -27.48 17.15 -7.81
CA TYR A 304 -27.56 17.30 -6.35
C TYR A 304 -28.31 18.58 -5.91
N PRO A 305 -28.88 18.60 -4.69
CA PRO A 305 -29.51 19.78 -4.11
C PRO A 305 -28.56 20.99 -4.10
N SER A 306 -29.04 22.14 -4.56
CA SER A 306 -28.26 23.39 -4.61
C SER A 306 -27.81 23.89 -3.23
N ALA A 307 -28.48 23.46 -2.16
CA ALA A 307 -28.19 23.87 -0.79
C ALA A 307 -26.93 23.23 -0.21
N VAL A 308 -26.55 22.05 -0.69
CA VAL A 308 -25.37 21.30 -0.17
C VAL A 308 -24.11 21.55 -1.01
N ARG A 309 -24.25 22.27 -2.12
CA ARG A 309 -23.15 22.53 -3.05
C ARG A 309 -22.53 23.93 -2.86
N PRO A 310 -21.25 24.11 -3.19
CA PRO A 310 -20.58 25.42 -3.11
C PRO A 310 -21.27 26.50 -3.94
N PHE A 311 -21.10 27.76 -3.55
CA PHE A 311 -21.79 28.91 -4.16
C PHE A 311 -21.53 29.06 -5.67
N TYR A 312 -20.37 28.61 -6.17
CA TYR A 312 -19.99 28.68 -7.58
C TYR A 312 -20.65 27.61 -8.46
N THR A 313 -21.49 26.74 -7.89
CA THR A 313 -22.17 25.65 -8.60
C THR A 313 -23.39 26.18 -9.36
N MET A 314 -23.48 25.87 -10.66
CA MET A 314 -24.61 26.29 -11.50
C MET A 314 -25.92 25.59 -11.08
N PRO A 315 -27.00 26.33 -10.76
CA PRO A 315 -28.32 25.74 -10.54
C PRO A 315 -28.89 25.10 -11.82
N CYS A 316 -29.75 24.10 -11.69
CA CYS A 316 -30.46 23.54 -12.83
C CYS A 316 -31.43 24.56 -13.42
N TYR A 317 -31.55 24.58 -14.75
CA TYR A 317 -32.40 25.53 -15.47
C TYR A 317 -33.90 25.31 -15.22
N ASP A 318 -34.29 24.05 -15.00
CA ASP A 318 -35.68 23.60 -14.85
C ASP A 318 -36.16 23.65 -13.39
N ASN A 319 -35.27 23.36 -12.44
CA ASN A 319 -35.57 23.46 -11.01
C ASN A 319 -34.34 23.96 -10.22
N PRO A 320 -34.33 25.22 -9.75
CA PRO A 320 -33.18 25.80 -9.05
C PRO A 320 -32.92 25.18 -7.66
N ALA A 321 -33.84 24.37 -7.13
CA ALA A 321 -33.59 23.58 -5.92
C ALA A 321 -32.47 22.54 -6.14
N TYR A 322 -32.22 22.15 -7.38
CA TYR A 322 -31.12 21.27 -7.79
C TYR A 322 -30.06 22.04 -8.58
N SER A 323 -28.89 21.42 -8.72
CA SER A 323 -27.72 21.98 -9.37
C SER A 323 -27.13 21.06 -10.43
N ASN A 324 -26.44 21.64 -11.40
CA ASN A 324 -25.66 20.96 -12.43
C ASN A 324 -24.33 20.46 -11.84
N SER A 325 -24.43 19.64 -10.81
CA SER A 325 -23.32 19.00 -10.10
C SER A 325 -23.49 17.50 -10.08
N PHE A 326 -22.40 16.81 -9.80
CA PHE A 326 -22.35 15.36 -9.73
C PHE A 326 -21.23 14.92 -8.79
N ASP A 327 -21.44 13.75 -8.19
CA ASP A 327 -20.38 13.00 -7.53
C ASP A 327 -20.19 11.67 -8.26
N VAL A 328 -18.97 11.15 -8.20
CA VAL A 328 -18.60 9.86 -8.79
C VAL A 328 -18.19 8.93 -7.68
N PHE A 329 -18.74 7.72 -7.71
CA PHE A 329 -18.56 6.73 -6.66
C PHE A 329 -17.76 5.54 -7.19
N LEU A 330 -16.86 5.05 -6.34
CA LEU A 330 -16.11 3.83 -6.54
C LEU A 330 -16.26 2.94 -5.31
N ARG A 331 -16.83 1.73 -5.49
CA ARG A 331 -17.19 0.80 -4.41
C ARG A 331 -18.08 1.44 -3.32
N GLY A 332 -18.94 2.38 -3.71
CA GLY A 332 -19.85 3.06 -2.78
C GLY A 332 -19.20 4.12 -1.91
N GLU A 333 -18.03 4.62 -2.27
CA GLU A 333 -17.41 5.79 -1.64
C GLU A 333 -17.13 6.84 -2.72
N GLU A 334 -17.36 8.10 -2.39
CA GLU A 334 -17.10 9.23 -3.30
C GLU A 334 -15.60 9.26 -3.67
N ILE A 335 -15.26 9.46 -4.95
CA ILE A 335 -13.88 9.73 -5.40
C ILE A 335 -13.72 11.07 -6.10
N ILE A 336 -14.83 11.65 -6.57
CA ILE A 336 -14.88 12.92 -7.29
C ILE A 336 -16.13 13.66 -6.86
N SER A 337 -15.97 14.97 -6.65
CA SER A 337 -17.05 15.93 -6.72
C SER A 337 -16.80 16.93 -7.84
N GLY A 338 -17.79 17.15 -8.69
CA GLY A 338 -17.68 17.99 -9.87
C GLY A 338 -18.96 18.77 -10.18
N ALA A 339 -18.83 19.83 -10.96
CA ALA A 339 -19.98 20.63 -11.39
C ALA A 339 -19.68 21.55 -12.58
N GLN A 340 -20.74 21.99 -13.23
CA GLN A 340 -20.72 23.21 -14.02
C GLN A 340 -20.58 24.43 -13.09
N ARG A 341 -19.71 25.37 -13.49
CA ARG A 341 -19.48 26.61 -12.75
C ARG A 341 -20.39 27.73 -13.23
N ILE A 342 -20.73 28.63 -12.33
CA ILE A 342 -21.39 29.88 -12.68
C ILE A 342 -20.37 30.82 -13.33
N HIS A 343 -20.52 31.02 -14.63
CA HIS A 343 -19.70 31.94 -15.43
C HIS A 343 -20.35 33.34 -15.56
N ILE A 344 -21.56 33.53 -15.03
CA ILE A 344 -22.32 34.80 -15.09
C ILE A 344 -22.06 35.61 -13.81
N PRO A 345 -21.38 36.77 -13.87
CA PRO A 345 -20.97 37.51 -12.66
C PRO A 345 -22.10 37.86 -11.70
N GLY A 346 -23.24 38.35 -12.23
CA GLY A 346 -24.38 38.74 -11.40
C GLY A 346 -25.02 37.55 -10.66
N MET A 347 -25.07 36.38 -11.30
CA MET A 347 -25.57 35.16 -10.68
C MET A 347 -24.58 34.63 -9.62
N LEU A 348 -23.29 34.64 -9.93
CA LEU A 348 -22.24 34.20 -9.02
C LEU A 348 -22.23 35.05 -7.74
N ALA A 349 -22.36 36.37 -7.88
CA ALA A 349 -22.42 37.30 -6.75
C ALA A 349 -23.67 37.06 -5.88
N LYS A 350 -24.83 36.83 -6.51
CA LYS A 350 -26.07 36.50 -5.81
C LYS A 350 -25.93 35.19 -5.01
N ARG A 351 -25.38 34.15 -5.61
CA ARG A 351 -25.15 32.86 -4.94
C ARG A 351 -24.16 32.96 -3.79
N ALA A 352 -23.07 33.72 -3.96
CA ALA A 352 -22.12 33.97 -2.88
C ALA A 352 -22.82 34.61 -1.66
N GLN A 353 -23.68 35.62 -1.89
CA GLN A 353 -24.47 36.25 -0.82
C GLN A 353 -25.45 35.27 -0.15
N GLU A 354 -26.17 34.46 -0.92
CA GLU A 354 -27.09 33.43 -0.40
C GLU A 354 -26.37 32.39 0.46
N CYS A 355 -25.13 32.04 0.12
CA CYS A 355 -24.27 31.14 0.88
C CYS A 355 -23.52 31.83 2.04
N GLY A 356 -23.73 33.13 2.27
CA GLY A 356 -23.07 33.89 3.34
C GLY A 356 -21.57 34.15 3.11
N VAL A 357 -21.11 34.07 1.86
CA VAL A 357 -19.71 34.31 1.48
C VAL A 357 -19.55 35.76 1.01
N ASP A 358 -18.71 36.54 1.69
CA ASP A 358 -18.32 37.88 1.21
C ASP A 358 -17.23 37.78 0.13
N ALA A 359 -17.61 37.22 -1.02
CA ALA A 359 -16.72 37.06 -2.17
C ALA A 359 -16.28 38.40 -2.77
N SER A 360 -17.03 39.48 -2.51
CA SER A 360 -16.78 40.80 -3.09
C SER A 360 -15.49 41.44 -2.57
N THR A 361 -15.13 41.19 -1.32
CA THR A 361 -13.91 41.70 -0.69
C THR A 361 -12.80 40.65 -0.64
N THR A 362 -13.14 39.39 -0.35
CA THR A 362 -12.16 38.31 -0.15
C THR A 362 -11.69 37.64 -1.45
N MET A 363 -12.51 37.71 -2.51
CA MET A 363 -12.29 37.01 -3.78
C MET A 363 -12.55 37.91 -4.99
N SER A 364 -12.33 39.23 -4.85
CA SER A 364 -12.63 40.23 -5.89
C SER A 364 -12.00 39.88 -7.25
N ALA A 365 -10.73 39.45 -7.26
CA ALA A 365 -10.02 39.05 -8.47
C ALA A 365 -10.67 37.83 -9.17
N TYR A 366 -11.17 36.86 -8.40
CA TYR A 366 -11.90 35.71 -8.94
C TYR A 366 -13.22 36.17 -9.57
N MET A 367 -13.98 37.01 -8.87
CA MET A 367 -15.26 37.54 -9.35
C MET A 367 -15.09 38.37 -10.63
N GLU A 368 -14.05 39.21 -10.68
CA GLU A 368 -13.75 40.07 -11.83
C GLU A 368 -13.37 39.27 -13.07
N SER A 369 -12.72 38.11 -12.91
CA SER A 369 -12.27 37.26 -14.02
C SER A 369 -13.39 36.83 -14.97
N PHE A 370 -14.64 36.76 -14.49
CA PHE A 370 -15.81 36.40 -15.30
C PHE A 370 -16.43 37.59 -16.06
N SER A 371 -15.97 38.82 -15.83
CA SER A 371 -16.63 40.05 -16.31
C SER A 371 -16.38 40.36 -17.78
N PHE A 372 -15.34 39.77 -18.39
CA PHE A 372 -14.92 40.08 -19.76
C PHE A 372 -15.31 39.00 -20.78
N GLY A 373 -16.33 38.19 -20.44
CA GLY A 373 -16.79 37.08 -21.27
C GLY A 373 -16.11 35.78 -20.89
N ALA A 374 -16.67 35.07 -19.92
CA ALA A 374 -16.24 33.72 -19.55
C ALA A 374 -17.10 32.66 -20.27
N PRO A 375 -16.49 31.63 -20.88
CA PRO A 375 -17.24 30.55 -21.51
C PRO A 375 -17.97 29.71 -20.46
N LEU A 376 -18.97 28.95 -20.90
CA LEU A 376 -19.52 27.88 -20.08
C LEU A 376 -18.39 26.89 -19.78
N HIS A 377 -18.21 26.54 -18.51
CA HIS A 377 -17.16 25.62 -18.10
C HIS A 377 -17.57 24.83 -16.87
N GLY A 378 -16.88 23.73 -16.66
CA GLY A 378 -17.05 22.86 -15.51
C GLY A 378 -15.85 21.96 -15.36
N GLY A 379 -15.84 21.25 -14.25
CA GLY A 379 -14.69 20.43 -13.91
C GLY A 379 -14.92 19.61 -12.67
N PHE A 380 -13.86 18.92 -12.29
CA PHE A 380 -13.86 17.97 -11.20
C PHE A 380 -12.44 17.78 -10.66
N GLY A 381 -12.35 17.36 -9.40
CA GLY A 381 -11.11 16.94 -8.77
C GLY A 381 -11.24 15.50 -8.27
N ALA A 382 -10.16 14.72 -8.39
CA ALA A 382 -10.06 13.38 -7.83
C ALA A 382 -8.83 13.24 -6.93
N GLY A 383 -8.95 12.57 -5.79
CA GLY A 383 -7.79 12.22 -4.97
C GLY A 383 -7.09 10.96 -5.49
N LEU A 384 -5.84 11.06 -5.93
CA LEU A 384 -5.08 9.93 -6.49
C LEU A 384 -5.05 8.75 -5.50
N GLU A 385 -4.66 9.01 -4.25
CA GLU A 385 -4.58 8.00 -3.20
C GLU A 385 -5.94 7.35 -2.99
N ARG A 386 -7.03 8.13 -3.00
CA ARG A 386 -8.38 7.62 -2.78
C ARG A 386 -8.85 6.71 -3.92
N VAL A 387 -8.57 7.08 -5.18
CA VAL A 387 -8.87 6.26 -6.35
C VAL A 387 -8.12 4.92 -6.28
N VAL A 388 -6.81 4.95 -5.98
CA VAL A 388 -5.98 3.73 -5.90
C VAL A 388 -6.44 2.84 -4.74
N MET A 389 -6.75 3.43 -3.58
CA MET A 389 -7.27 2.72 -2.41
C MET A 389 -8.53 1.92 -2.78
N LEU A 390 -9.52 2.59 -3.36
CA LEU A 390 -10.82 1.99 -3.67
C LEU A 390 -10.72 1.03 -4.87
N PHE A 391 -9.89 1.30 -5.87
CA PHE A 391 -9.65 0.37 -6.98
C PHE A 391 -9.16 -0.98 -6.45
N CYS A 392 -8.13 -0.96 -5.61
CA CYS A 392 -7.51 -2.14 -5.00
C CYS A 392 -8.26 -2.67 -3.75
N GLY A 393 -9.43 -2.13 -3.40
CA GLY A 393 -10.21 -2.58 -2.24
C GLY A 393 -9.47 -2.50 -0.91
N LEU A 394 -8.56 -1.53 -0.77
CA LEU A 394 -7.68 -1.37 0.37
C LEU A 394 -8.40 -0.64 1.51
N GLY A 395 -8.21 -1.11 2.75
CA GLY A 395 -8.93 -0.57 3.91
C GLY A 395 -8.43 0.76 4.46
N HIS A 396 -7.34 1.33 3.92
CA HIS A 396 -6.77 2.58 4.45
C HIS A 396 -5.90 3.33 3.44
N VAL A 397 -6.11 4.65 3.33
CA VAL A 397 -5.40 5.56 2.40
C VAL A 397 -3.88 5.62 2.61
N ARG A 398 -3.36 5.37 3.82
CA ARG A 398 -1.91 5.36 4.10
C ARG A 398 -1.18 4.25 3.34
N MET A 399 -1.87 3.20 2.93
CA MET A 399 -1.26 2.09 2.18
C MET A 399 -0.97 2.46 0.73
N VAL A 400 -1.53 3.57 0.26
CA VAL A 400 -1.41 4.05 -1.12
C VAL A 400 -0.82 5.46 -1.21
N SER A 401 -0.34 5.99 -0.08
CA SER A 401 0.54 7.16 -0.04
C SER A 401 1.97 6.69 0.21
N MET A 402 2.93 7.19 -0.56
CA MET A 402 4.34 6.78 -0.44
C MET A 402 4.96 7.27 0.87
N PHE A 403 4.65 8.50 1.28
CA PHE A 403 5.05 9.09 2.56
C PHE A 403 3.84 9.72 3.26
N PRO A 404 2.97 8.90 3.88
CA PRO A 404 1.72 9.39 4.44
C PRO A 404 1.94 10.55 5.43
N ARG A 405 1.15 11.61 5.25
CA ARG A 405 1.11 12.80 6.11
C ARG A 405 -0.27 12.94 6.72
N ASP A 406 -0.29 13.00 8.04
CA ASP A 406 -1.49 13.24 8.82
C ASP A 406 -1.16 14.15 10.00
N SER A 407 -2.17 14.57 10.76
CA SER A 407 -2.01 15.50 11.89
C SER A 407 -1.01 15.03 12.95
N ARG A 408 -0.66 13.73 12.97
CA ARG A 408 0.28 13.10 13.90
C ARG A 408 1.57 12.64 13.23
N ARG A 409 1.67 12.65 11.89
CA ARG A 409 2.85 12.16 11.15
C ARG A 409 3.35 13.17 10.13
N ILE A 410 4.50 13.75 10.44
CA ILE A 410 5.23 14.70 9.58
C ILE A 410 6.61 14.18 9.15
N SER A 411 7.06 13.05 9.69
CA SER A 411 8.34 12.40 9.37
C SER A 411 8.15 11.04 8.68
N PRO A 412 9.09 10.61 7.83
CA PRO A 412 9.12 9.26 7.27
C PRO A 412 9.09 8.15 8.32
#